data_AF-A0A7A6T418-F1
#
_entry.id   AF-A0A7A6T418-F1
#
_cell.length_a   1.000
_cell.length_b   1.000
_cell.length_c   1.000
_cell.angle_alpha   90.00
_cell.angle_beta   90.00
_cell.angle_gamma   90.00
#
_symmetry.space_group_name_H-M   'P 1'
#
loop_
_entity.id
_entity.type
_entity.pdbx_description
1 polymer ?
#
loop_
_entity_poly.entity_id
_entity_poly.type
_entity_poly.pdbx_seq_one_letter_code
_entity_poly.pdbx_strand_id
1 'polypeptide(L)' 'SNLFGLVTGMAEDLQSLVGATVVRRRVYARFLDAVNFVAGNPEADPEQELSDRWVVEQMSQLTAMTASFVL' A
#
# COMPACT_ATOMS: atom_id res chain seq x y z
N SER A 1 -5.88 -15.97 -3.27
CA SER A 1 -5.20 -14.80 -2.69
C SER A 1 -5.82 -14.52 -1.34
N ASN A 2 -5.03 -14.62 -0.28
CA ASN A 2 -5.45 -14.66 1.13
C ASN A 2 -5.28 -13.28 1.78
N LEU A 3 -4.84 -12.29 1.00
CA LEU A 3 -4.55 -10.93 1.42
C LEU A 3 -5.81 -10.18 1.84
N PHE A 4 -6.95 -10.43 1.16
CA PHE A 4 -8.23 -9.81 1.49
C PHE A 4 -8.76 -10.23 2.87
N GLY A 5 -8.56 -11.49 3.27
CA GLY A 5 -8.93 -11.97 4.60
C GLY A 5 -8.10 -11.35 5.72
N LEU A 6 -6.83 -11.04 5.46
CA LEU A 6 -5.94 -10.39 6.42
C LEU A 6 -6.37 -8.94 6.70
N VAL A 7 -6.70 -8.17 5.66
CA VAL A 7 -7.10 -6.76 5.82
C VAL A 7 -8.41 -6.63 6.60
N THR A 8 -9.38 -7.50 6.34
CA THR A 8 -10.65 -7.51 7.08
C THR A 8 -10.46 -7.92 8.54
N GLY A 9 -9.67 -8.98 8.81
CA GLY A 9 -9.37 -9.40 10.18
C GLY A 9 -8.63 -8.32 10.98
N MET A 10 -7.66 -7.64 10.36
CA MET A 10 -6.96 -6.52 11.00
C MET A 10 -7.87 -5.32 11.27
N ALA A 11 -8.86 -5.05 10.42
CA ALA A 11 -9.84 -3.99 10.67
C ALA A 11 -10.76 -4.33 11.85
N GLU A 12 -11.21 -5.58 11.97
CA GLU A 12 -12.05 -6.05 13.08
C GLU A 12 -11.28 -6.12 14.41
N ASP A 13 -10.04 -6.59 14.40
CA ASP A 13 -9.25 -6.82 15.63
C ASP A 13 -8.52 -5.57 16.16
N LEU A 14 -8.26 -4.56 15.30
CA LEU A 14 -7.43 -3.39 15.65
C LEU A 14 -8.19 -2.06 15.63
N GLN A 15 -9.44 -2.05 16.11
CA GLN A 15 -10.27 -0.84 16.17
C GLN A 15 -10.33 -0.08 14.83
N SER A 16 -10.59 -0.78 13.73
CA SER A 16 -10.64 -0.20 12.37
C SER A 16 -9.33 0.46 11.93
N LEU A 17 -8.19 0.04 12.46
CA LEU A 17 -6.86 0.57 12.14
C LEU A 17 -6.68 2.05 12.48
N VAL A 18 -7.51 2.63 13.36
CA VAL A 18 -7.38 4.03 13.79
C VAL A 18 -6.05 4.21 14.52
N GLY A 19 -5.25 5.19 14.06
CA GLY A 19 -3.88 5.42 14.52
C GLY A 19 -2.81 4.58 13.81
N ALA A 20 -3.19 3.67 12.91
CA ALA A 20 -2.22 2.93 12.09
C ALA A 20 -1.52 3.86 11.09
N THR A 21 -0.24 3.60 10.86
CA THR A 21 0.56 4.32 9.86
C THR A 21 0.57 3.54 8.55
N VAL A 22 0.01 4.14 7.49
CA VAL A 22 0.10 3.62 6.13
C VAL A 22 1.29 4.27 5.44
N VAL A 23 2.25 3.45 5.02
CA VAL A 23 3.39 3.90 4.21
C VAL A 23 3.19 3.42 2.79
N ARG A 24 3.03 4.34 1.84
CA ARG A 24 2.99 4.01 0.41
C ARG A 24 4.30 4.39 -0.23
N ARG A 25 4.89 3.39 -0.86
CA ARG A 25 6.09 3.52 -1.66
C ARG A 25 5.68 3.64 -3.11
N ARG A 26 6.01 4.76 -3.74
CA ARG A 26 5.78 5.03 -5.15
C ARG A 26 7.12 5.06 -5.85
N VAL A 27 7.26 4.25 -6.90
CA VAL A 27 8.44 4.28 -7.78
C VAL A 27 7.92 4.63 -9.17
N TYR A 28 8.58 5.57 -9.86
CA TYR A 28 8.23 5.81 -11.27
C TYR A 28 8.49 4.55 -12.07
N ALA A 29 7.59 4.20 -12.99
CA ALA A 29 7.68 2.94 -13.73
C ALA A 29 9.06 2.72 -14.39
N ARG A 30 9.71 3.79 -14.86
CA ARG A 30 11.07 3.76 -15.45
C ARG A 30 12.17 3.30 -14.49
N PHE A 31 11.96 3.39 -13.17
CA PHE A 31 12.94 3.00 -12.16
C PHE A 31 12.60 1.66 -11.48
N LEU A 32 11.51 0.99 -11.88
CA LEU A 32 11.12 -0.30 -11.31
C LEU A 32 12.16 -1.38 -11.63
N ASP A 33 12.25 -2.39 -10.76
CA ASP A 33 13.24 -3.46 -10.90
C ASP A 33 13.21 -4.10 -12.29
N ALA A 34 14.39 -4.41 -12.81
CA ALA A 34 14.56 -5.02 -14.13
C ALA A 34 13.73 -6.30 -14.31
N VAL A 35 13.53 -7.09 -13.25
CA VAL A 35 12.74 -8.33 -13.28
C VAL A 35 11.26 -8.10 -13.61
N ASN A 36 10.74 -6.87 -13.46
CA ASN A 36 9.37 -6.54 -13.81
C ASN A 36 9.17 -6.36 -15.33
N PHE A 37 10.24 -6.36 -16.13
CA PHE A 37 10.19 -6.14 -17.58
C PHE A 37 10.85 -7.29 -18.35
N VAL A 38 10.21 -7.72 -19.44
CA VAL A 38 10.67 -8.87 -20.25
C VAL A 38 12.08 -8.67 -20.82
N ALA A 39 12.45 -7.42 -21.14
CA ALA A 39 13.77 -7.06 -21.64
C ALA A 39 14.74 -6.57 -20.54
N GLY A 40 14.35 -6.67 -19.27
CA GLY A 40 15.01 -5.95 -18.17
C GLY A 40 14.67 -4.47 -18.15
N ASN A 41 15.27 -3.75 -17.20
CA ASN A 41 15.20 -2.31 -17.11
C ASN A 41 16.59 -1.75 -16.71
N PRO A 42 17.33 -1.12 -17.64
CA PRO A 42 18.64 -0.53 -17.35
C PRO A 42 18.54 0.73 -16.49
N GLU A 43 17.35 1.34 -16.42
CA GLU A 43 17.06 2.48 -15.57
C GLU A 43 16.55 2.05 -14.18
N ALA A 44 16.53 0.75 -13.84
CA ALA A 44 16.11 0.30 -12.51
C ALA A 44 16.98 0.97 -11.44
N ASP A 45 16.34 1.67 -10.51
CA ASP A 45 17.01 2.43 -9.47
C ASP A 45 16.21 2.34 -8.16
N PRO A 46 16.67 1.53 -7.18
CA PRO A 46 15.99 1.38 -5.90
C PRO A 46 16.03 2.64 -5.04
N GLU A 47 16.87 3.63 -5.36
CA GLU A 47 16.93 4.91 -4.64
C GLU A 47 15.82 5.89 -5.08
N GLN A 48 15.17 5.64 -6.22
CA GLN A 48 14.10 6.49 -6.78
C GLN A 48 12.71 6.13 -6.22
N GLU A 49 12.65 5.91 -4.91
CA GLU A 49 11.42 5.67 -4.17
C GLU A 49 10.90 6.97 -3.54
N LEU A 50 9.66 7.32 -3.85
CA LEU A 50 8.88 8.32 -3.14
C LEU A 50 8.06 7.62 -2.05
N SER A 51 8.45 7.82 -0.80
CA SER A 51 7.71 7.30 0.35
C SER A 51 6.76 8.35 0.91
N ASP A 52 5.45 8.09 0.84
CA ASP A 52 4.44 8.87 1.53
C ASP A 52 4.01 8.16 2.81
N ARG A 53 3.72 8.93 3.85
CA ARG A 53 3.22 8.42 5.13
C ARG A 53 1.90 9.08 5.49
N TRP A 54 0.88 8.27 5.75
CA TRP A 54 -0.40 8.73 6.28
C TRP A 54 -0.71 8.04 7.59
N VAL A 55 -1.38 8.77 8.47
CA VAL A 55 -1.99 8.22 9.68
C VAL A 55 -3.47 8.02 9.38
N VAL A 56 -3.99 6.85 9.70
CA VAL A 56 -5.42 6.57 9.58
C VAL A 56 -6.15 7.27 10.72
N GLU A 57 -6.87 8.34 10.41
CA GLU A 57 -7.66 9.08 11.41
C GLU A 57 -9.04 8.47 11.61
N GLN A 58 -9.71 8.09 10.51
CA GLN A 58 -10.99 7.39 10.59
C GLN A 58 -11.22 6.48 9.37
N MET A 59 -11.71 5.27 9.61
CA MET A 59 -12.22 4.38 8.55
C MET A 59 -13.65 4.79 8.21
N SER A 60 -13.90 5.18 6.96
CA SER A 60 -15.21 5.64 6.50
C SER A 60 -16.02 4.53 5.83
N GLN A 61 -15.36 3.55 5.21
CA GLN A 61 -16.03 2.47 4.52
C GLN A 61 -15.16 1.20 4.52
N LEU A 62 -15.78 0.05 4.79
CA LEU A 62 -15.16 -1.26 4.62
C LEU A 62 -16.08 -2.14 3.78
N THR A 63 -15.54 -2.68 2.70
CA THR A 63 -16.21 -3.67 1.84
C THR A 63 -15.29 -4.88 1.70
N ALA A 64 -15.82 -5.98 1.14
CA ALA A 64 -15.02 -7.18 0.89
C ALA A 64 -13.82 -6.95 -0.07
N MET A 65 -13.80 -5.84 -0.81
CA MET A 65 -12.75 -5.52 -1.80
C MET A 65 -11.94 -4.26 -1.48
N THR A 66 -12.54 -3.31 -0.77
CA THR A 66 -11.97 -1.97 -0.60
C THR A 66 -12.22 -1.46 0.81
N ALA A 67 -11.18 -0.87 1.41
CA ALA A 67 -11.29 -0.06 2.62
C ALA A 67 -11.00 1.41 2.25
N SER A 68 -11.84 2.32 2.74
CA SER A 68 -11.70 3.76 2.54
C SER A 68 -11.42 4.44 3.87
N PHE A 69 -10.45 5.34 3.86
CA PHE A 69 -10.02 6.10 5.03
C PHE A 69 -10.12 7.59 4.71
N VAL A 70 -10.52 8.37 5.70
CA VAL A 70 -10.51 9.83 5.65
C VAL A 70 -9.42 10.36 6.57
N LEU A 71 -8.78 11.44 6.10
CA LEU A 71 -7.92 12.34 6.86
C LEU A 71 -8.76 13.52 7.35
#